data_AF-A0A2G2ZAI0-F1
#
_entry.id   AF-A0A2G2ZAI0-F1
#
_cell.length_a   1.000
_cell.length_b   1.000
_cell.length_c   1.000
_cell.angle_alpha   90.00
_cell.angle_beta   90.00
_cell.angle_gamma   90.00
#
_symmetry.space_group_name_H-M   'P 1'
#
loop_
_entity.id
_entity.type
_entity.pdbx_description
1 polymer ?
#
loop_
_entity_poly.entity_id
_entity_poly.type
_entity_poly.pdbx_seq_one_letter_code
_entity_poly.pdbx_strand_id
1 'polypeptide(L)'
;MYLALIHRHKTRLHIGQLVKDTSAKLKQASETDHRAEVSASKKITDAKLAKDFQAVLKEFQKAQRLAAERETAYTPFISQAVLPSSYTEGEIGVTSDKGQEQLALLVESRRQEVLLLDNEISFNEAIIEERDQGIQEVQQQIGEVNEIFKDLAVLVHEQGTMIDDIGSNIENSHDATSQGRSQLAKAAKTQRSNSSLTCLLLVIFGIVLLIVIIVLAA
;
A
#
# COMPACT_ATOMS: atom_id res chain seq x y z
N MET A 1 -7.00 -27.93 7.51
CA MET A 1 -7.00 -26.72 8.34
C MET A 1 -5.57 -26.21 8.62
N TYR A 2 -4.67 -27.04 9.16
CA TYR A 2 -3.26 -26.68 9.46
C TYR A 2 -2.46 -26.13 8.26
N LEU A 3 -2.56 -26.76 7.07
CA LEU A 3 -1.90 -26.27 5.84
C LEU A 3 -2.33 -24.84 5.45
N ALA A 4 -3.61 -24.50 5.66
CA ALA A 4 -4.14 -23.20 5.32
C ALA A 4 -3.61 -22.11 6.27
N LEU A 5 -3.43 -22.43 7.56
CA LEU A 5 -2.82 -21.53 8.54
C LEU A 5 -1.35 -21.25 8.22
N ILE A 6 -0.56 -22.29 7.97
CA ILE A 6 0.85 -22.16 7.56
C ILE A 6 0.97 -21.34 6.29
N HIS A 7 0.10 -21.59 5.30
CA HIS A 7 0.10 -20.83 4.05
C HIS A 7 -0.25 -19.35 4.29
N ARG A 8 -1.25 -19.04 5.11
CA ARG A 8 -1.60 -17.64 5.47
C ARG A 8 -0.45 -16.93 6.17
N HIS A 9 0.21 -17.59 7.12
CA HIS A 9 1.37 -17.04 7.83
C HIS A 9 2.54 -16.76 6.85
N LYS A 10 2.88 -17.72 6.00
CA LYS A 10 3.93 -17.56 4.98
C LYS A 10 3.64 -16.40 4.02
N THR A 11 2.38 -16.28 3.58
CA THR A 11 1.94 -15.17 2.72
C THR A 11 2.07 -13.83 3.43
N ARG A 12 1.67 -13.75 4.72
CA ARG A 12 1.84 -12.54 5.55
C ARG A 12 3.30 -12.09 5.62
N LEU A 13 4.21 -13.02 5.94
CA LEU A 13 5.65 -12.74 6.00
C LEU A 13 6.20 -12.28 4.66
N HIS A 14 5.81 -12.95 3.57
CA HIS A 14 6.26 -12.59 2.24
C HIS A 14 5.81 -11.19 1.82
N ILE A 15 4.56 -10.82 2.10
CA ILE A 15 4.07 -9.46 1.84
C ILE A 15 4.83 -8.44 2.69
N GLY A 16 5.10 -8.74 3.97
CA GLY A 16 5.93 -7.89 4.83
C GLY A 16 7.32 -7.64 4.26
N GLN A 17 7.97 -8.68 3.71
CA GLN A 17 9.26 -8.54 3.06
C GLN A 17 9.17 -7.69 1.78
N LEU A 18 8.17 -7.94 0.94
CA LEU A 18 7.95 -7.14 -0.28
C LEU A 18 7.74 -5.66 0.04
N VAL A 19 7.00 -5.36 1.11
CA VAL A 19 6.78 -3.99 1.60
C VAL A 19 8.12 -3.34 2.01
N LYS A 20 8.94 -4.05 2.80
CA LYS A 20 10.27 -3.56 3.21
C LYS A 20 11.18 -3.30 2.01
N ASP A 21 11.28 -4.27 1.10
CA ASP A 21 12.13 -4.17 -0.10
C ASP A 21 11.69 -3.04 -1.02
N THR A 22 10.38 -2.86 -1.20
CA THR A 22 9.81 -1.80 -2.05
C THR A 22 10.07 -0.42 -1.43
N SER A 23 9.86 -0.28 -0.11
CA SER A 23 10.18 0.94 0.62
C SER A 23 11.66 1.30 0.51
N ALA A 24 12.56 0.33 0.72
CA ALA A 24 14.00 0.55 0.63
C ALA A 24 14.44 0.99 -0.77
N LYS A 25 13.93 0.33 -1.82
CA LYS A 25 14.21 0.70 -3.22
C LYS A 25 13.70 2.09 -3.57
N LEU A 26 12.51 2.43 -3.11
CA LEU A 26 11.90 3.74 -3.36
C LEU A 26 12.68 4.86 -2.64
N LYS A 27 13.11 4.62 -1.40
CA LYS A 27 13.96 5.55 -0.65
C LYS A 27 15.31 5.75 -1.35
N GLN A 28 15.95 4.67 -1.78
CA GLN A 28 17.21 4.73 -2.53
C GLN A 28 17.07 5.50 -3.86
N ALA A 29 15.97 5.29 -4.58
CA ALA A 29 15.69 6.00 -5.82
C ALA A 29 15.54 7.52 -5.56
N SER A 30 14.77 7.88 -4.53
CA SER A 30 14.59 9.27 -4.11
C SER A 30 15.90 9.95 -3.66
N GLU A 31 16.72 9.26 -2.86
CA GLU A 31 18.04 9.77 -2.42
C GLU A 31 19.01 9.97 -3.60
N THR A 32 18.96 9.08 -4.60
CA THR A 32 19.78 9.19 -5.83
C THR A 32 19.35 10.42 -6.64
N ASP A 33 18.05 10.70 -6.69
CA ASP A 33 17.47 11.85 -7.40
C ASP A 33 17.76 13.20 -6.76
N HIS A 34 18.07 13.21 -5.45
CA HIS A 34 18.55 14.39 -4.75
C HIS A 34 20.05 14.66 -4.97
N ARG A 35 20.86 13.62 -5.22
CA ARG A 35 22.33 13.74 -5.38
C ARG A 35 22.78 13.98 -6.81
N ALA A 36 22.02 13.52 -7.80
CA ALA A 36 22.27 13.78 -9.20
C ALA A 36 21.28 14.84 -9.73
N GLU A 37 21.70 15.69 -10.68
CA GLU A 37 20.77 16.50 -11.45
C GLU A 37 19.94 15.59 -12.38
N VAL A 38 18.95 14.92 -11.79
CA VAL A 38 18.06 14.01 -12.48
C VAL A 38 16.94 14.80 -13.16
N SER A 39 16.53 14.34 -14.34
CA SER A 39 15.44 14.95 -15.12
C SER A 39 14.14 15.01 -14.32
N ALA A 40 13.40 16.12 -14.45
CA ALA A 40 12.12 16.34 -13.75
C ALA A 40 11.13 15.18 -13.97
N SER A 41 11.14 14.57 -15.16
CA SER A 41 10.28 13.42 -15.50
C SER A 41 10.52 12.20 -14.61
N LYS A 42 11.77 11.91 -14.21
CA LYS A 42 12.09 10.77 -13.35
C LYS A 42 11.63 11.03 -11.92
N LYS A 43 11.92 12.23 -11.40
CA LYS A 43 11.47 12.65 -10.07
C LYS A 43 9.94 12.63 -9.92
N ILE A 44 9.20 13.05 -10.95
CA ILE A 44 7.74 12.93 -11.02
C ILE A 44 7.27 11.47 -10.95
N THR A 45 7.97 10.57 -11.65
CA THR A 45 7.61 9.15 -11.68
C THR A 45 7.82 8.50 -10.32
N ASP A 46 8.94 8.81 -9.67
CA ASP A 46 9.25 8.34 -8.32
C ASP A 46 8.24 8.89 -7.30
N ALA A 47 7.77 10.13 -7.48
CA ALA A 47 6.69 10.73 -6.68
C ALA A 47 5.37 9.99 -6.77
N LYS A 48 4.97 9.71 -8.01
CA LYS A 48 3.76 8.96 -8.26
C LYS A 48 3.86 7.57 -7.64
N LEU A 49 5.00 6.90 -7.80
CA LEU A 49 5.22 5.57 -7.23
C LEU A 49 5.15 5.59 -5.70
N ALA A 50 5.73 6.60 -5.04
CA ALA A 50 5.65 6.76 -3.60
C ALA A 50 4.20 6.93 -3.11
N LYS A 51 3.43 7.77 -3.80
CA LYS A 51 2.02 8.02 -3.48
C LYS A 51 1.15 6.77 -3.68
N ASP A 52 1.32 6.08 -4.80
CA ASP A 52 0.57 4.85 -5.11
C ASP A 52 0.92 3.74 -4.10
N PHE A 53 2.20 3.59 -3.78
CA PHE A 53 2.65 2.63 -2.77
C PHE A 53 2.10 2.95 -1.37
N GLN A 54 2.10 4.22 -0.97
CA GLN A 54 1.50 4.66 0.30
C GLN A 54 0.00 4.30 0.36
N ALA A 55 -0.75 4.46 -0.74
CA ALA A 55 -2.16 4.10 -0.80
C ALA A 55 -2.38 2.59 -0.65
N VAL A 56 -1.59 1.77 -1.35
CA VAL A 56 -1.65 0.30 -1.23
C VAL A 56 -1.27 -0.15 0.17
N LEU A 57 -0.23 0.44 0.77
CA LEU A 57 0.22 0.13 2.13
C LEU A 57 -0.88 0.39 3.17
N LYS A 58 -1.61 1.50 3.01
CA LYS A 58 -2.74 1.85 3.89
C LYS A 58 -3.87 0.81 3.83
N GLU A 59 -4.22 0.34 2.64
CA GLU A 59 -5.21 -0.73 2.48
C GLU A 59 -4.70 -2.06 3.08
N PHE A 60 -3.42 -2.38 2.90
CA PHE A 60 -2.81 -3.55 3.50
C PHE A 60 -2.84 -3.51 5.04
N GLN A 61 -2.48 -2.38 5.64
CA GLN A 61 -2.52 -2.19 7.10
C GLN A 61 -3.95 -2.34 7.64
N LYS A 62 -4.95 -1.79 6.93
CA LYS A 62 -6.37 -1.95 7.28
C LYS A 62 -6.79 -3.43 7.22
N ALA A 63 -6.37 -4.16 6.20
CA ALA A 63 -6.65 -5.58 6.06
C ALA A 63 -5.98 -6.43 7.16
N GLN A 64 -4.72 -6.13 7.52
CA GLN A 64 -4.03 -6.78 8.63
C GLN A 64 -4.74 -6.54 9.96
N ARG A 65 -5.16 -5.31 10.23
CA ARG A 65 -5.89 -4.97 11.46
C ARG A 65 -7.24 -5.68 11.54
N LEU A 66 -7.99 -5.70 10.44
CA LEU A 66 -9.24 -6.43 10.36
C LEU A 66 -9.03 -7.94 10.57
N ALA A 67 -7.95 -8.51 10.01
CA ALA A 67 -7.61 -9.91 10.23
C ALA A 67 -7.31 -10.19 11.71
N ALA A 68 -6.55 -9.32 12.38
CA ALA A 68 -6.25 -9.42 13.81
C ALA A 68 -7.53 -9.37 14.67
N GLU A 69 -8.43 -8.42 14.37
CA GLU A 69 -9.72 -8.27 15.06
C GLU A 69 -10.63 -9.51 14.88
N ARG A 70 -10.59 -10.15 13.71
CA ARG A 70 -11.35 -11.39 13.47
C ARG A 70 -10.75 -12.59 14.18
N GLU A 71 -9.44 -12.58 14.38
CA GLU A 71 -8.73 -13.64 15.09
C GLU A 71 -8.97 -13.56 16.61
N THR A 72 -9.12 -12.35 17.16
CA THR A 72 -9.51 -12.10 18.56
C THR A 72 -11.01 -12.24 18.84
N ALA A 73 -11.89 -11.93 17.89
CA ALA A 73 -13.34 -12.02 18.08
C ALA A 73 -13.90 -13.45 18.05
N TYR A 74 -13.12 -14.44 17.59
CA TYR A 74 -13.53 -15.85 17.58
C TYR A 74 -13.20 -16.50 18.93
N THR A 75 -13.94 -16.12 19.97
CA THR A 75 -13.97 -16.84 21.25
C THR A 75 -14.40 -18.28 20.97
N PRO A 76 -13.69 -19.32 21.44
CA PRO A 76 -14.34 -20.61 21.57
C PRO A 76 -15.58 -20.38 22.43
N PHE A 77 -16.74 -20.84 21.97
CA PHE A 77 -17.87 -21.07 22.88
C PHE A 77 -17.35 -22.08 23.90
N ILE A 78 -16.76 -21.59 24.99
CA ILE A 78 -16.50 -22.40 26.16
C ILE A 78 -17.89 -22.67 26.69
N SER A 79 -18.40 -23.87 26.43
CA SER A 79 -19.58 -24.36 27.11
C SER A 79 -19.35 -24.14 28.59
N GLN A 80 -20.10 -23.20 29.16
CA GLN A 80 -20.19 -22.99 30.59
C GLN A 80 -21.04 -24.13 31.18
N ALA A 81 -20.56 -25.35 30.98
CA ALA A 81 -21.01 -26.59 31.56
C ALA A 81 -19.68 -27.26 31.89
N VAL A 82 -19.17 -27.23 33.11
CA VAL A 82 -19.82 -27.78 34.30
C VAL A 82 -19.21 -27.08 35.51
N LEU A 83 -19.96 -26.16 36.14
CA LEU A 83 -19.79 -25.95 37.57
C LEU A 83 -20.64 -27.03 38.25
N PRO A 84 -20.08 -27.97 39.03
CA PRO A 84 -20.90 -28.79 39.90
C PRO A 84 -21.49 -27.87 40.97
N SER A 85 -22.71 -27.42 40.73
CA SER A 85 -23.56 -26.86 41.76
C SER A 85 -23.94 -28.00 42.70
N SER A 86 -23.11 -28.27 43.70
CA SER A 86 -23.49 -29.10 44.84
C SER A 86 -23.00 -28.48 46.14
N TYR A 87 -23.69 -27.42 46.57
CA TYR A 87 -23.84 -27.10 47.98
C TYR A 87 -25.31 -27.27 48.34
N THR A 88 -25.68 -28.49 48.73
CA THR A 88 -26.80 -28.72 49.62
C THR A 88 -26.28 -29.63 50.73
N GLU A 89 -26.07 -29.01 51.89
CA GLU A 89 -25.93 -29.67 53.19
C GLU A 89 -27.09 -30.65 53.39
N GLY A 90 -26.78 -31.91 53.65
CA GLY A 90 -27.76 -32.96 53.87
C GLY A 90 -27.16 -34.10 54.68
N GLU A 91 -27.20 -33.92 56.00
CA GLU A 91 -27.20 -34.91 57.09
C GLU A 91 -26.48 -36.25 56.88
N ILE A 92 -25.35 -36.40 57.58
CA ILE A 92 -24.71 -37.69 57.83
C ILE A 92 -25.53 -38.44 58.88
N GLY A 93 -26.29 -39.44 58.43
CA GLY A 93 -26.98 -40.40 59.27
C GLY A 93 -26.69 -41.84 58.83
N VAL A 94 -26.07 -42.60 59.74
CA VAL A 94 -26.23 -44.06 59.93
C VAL A 94 -25.34 -45.02 59.10
N THR A 95 -24.35 -45.57 59.82
CA THR A 95 -23.82 -46.96 59.85
C THR A 95 -24.10 -47.90 58.67
N SER A 96 -23.04 -48.49 58.07
CA SER A 96 -22.89 -49.95 57.82
C SER A 96 -21.63 -50.22 56.98
N ASP A 97 -20.92 -51.30 57.33
CA ASP A 97 -19.62 -51.79 56.81
C ASP A 97 -19.61 -52.17 55.30
N LYS A 98 -20.68 -51.87 54.55
CA LYS A 98 -20.79 -52.02 53.09
C LYS A 98 -20.64 -50.70 52.31
N GLY A 99 -20.50 -49.57 53.01
CA GLY A 99 -20.34 -48.25 52.39
C GLY A 99 -18.93 -47.93 51.90
N GLN A 100 -17.90 -48.63 52.38
CA GLN A 100 -16.50 -48.31 52.06
C GLN A 100 -16.12 -48.60 50.60
N GLU A 101 -16.56 -49.73 50.03
CA GLU A 101 -16.30 -50.05 48.60
C GLU A 101 -17.05 -49.11 47.65
N GLN A 102 -18.29 -48.75 48.01
CA GLN A 102 -19.10 -47.83 47.20
C GLN A 102 -18.57 -46.38 47.26
N LEU A 103 -18.06 -45.96 48.42
CA LEU A 103 -17.33 -44.69 48.57
C LEU A 103 -16.01 -44.70 47.79
N ALA A 104 -15.25 -45.80 47.81
CA ALA A 104 -14.00 -45.91 47.05
C ALA A 104 -14.23 -45.82 45.54
N LEU A 105 -15.29 -46.46 45.03
CA LEU A 105 -15.71 -46.34 43.62
C LEU A 105 -16.13 -44.92 43.24
N LEU A 106 -16.86 -44.23 44.13
CA LEU A 106 -17.24 -42.83 43.93
C LEU A 106 -16.04 -41.89 43.91
N VAL A 107 -15.05 -42.12 44.79
CA VAL A 107 -13.80 -41.36 44.84
C VAL A 107 -12.96 -41.60 43.59
N GLU A 108 -12.85 -42.85 43.11
CA GLU A 108 -12.11 -43.17 41.88
C GLU A 108 -12.78 -42.56 40.64
N SER A 109 -14.12 -42.61 40.56
CA SER A 109 -14.91 -41.93 39.52
C SER A 109 -14.65 -40.42 39.53
N ARG A 110 -14.66 -39.78 40.71
CA ARG A 110 -14.36 -38.35 40.84
C ARG A 110 -12.91 -38.02 40.48
N ARG A 111 -11.96 -38.91 40.80
CA ARG A 111 -10.54 -38.76 40.44
C ARG A 111 -10.34 -38.82 38.92
N GLN A 112 -11.06 -39.70 38.25
CA GLN A 112 -11.03 -39.83 36.79
C GLN A 112 -11.66 -38.62 36.10
N GLU A 113 -12.74 -38.07 36.65
CA GLU A 113 -13.36 -36.81 36.18
C GLU A 113 -12.40 -35.61 36.32
N VAL A 114 -11.71 -35.49 37.45
CA VAL A 114 -10.71 -34.42 37.66
C VAL A 114 -9.54 -34.52 36.67
N LEU A 115 -9.07 -35.73 36.35
CA LEU A 115 -8.01 -35.92 35.36
C LEU A 115 -8.44 -35.55 33.94
N LEU A 116 -9.70 -35.79 33.57
CA LEU A 116 -10.24 -35.37 32.28
C LEU A 116 -10.37 -33.84 32.20
N LEU A 117 -10.83 -33.21 33.28
CA LEU A 117 -10.88 -31.74 33.40
C LEU A 117 -9.50 -31.11 33.32
N ASP A 118 -8.50 -31.69 33.99
CA ASP A 118 -7.12 -31.20 33.96
C ASP A 118 -6.51 -31.30 32.54
N ASN A 119 -6.80 -32.39 31.83
CA ASN A 119 -6.41 -32.55 30.43
C ASN A 119 -7.08 -31.51 29.50
N GLU A 120 -8.37 -31.22 29.72
CA GLU A 120 -9.12 -30.22 28.97
C GLU A 120 -8.61 -28.80 29.26
N ILE A 121 -8.32 -28.47 30.52
CA ILE A 121 -7.72 -27.18 30.91
C ILE A 121 -6.35 -27.00 30.27
N SER A 122 -5.47 -28.00 30.37
CA SER A 122 -4.13 -27.95 29.78
C SER A 122 -4.17 -27.80 28.26
N PHE A 123 -5.09 -28.50 27.59
CA PHE A 123 -5.29 -28.35 26.14
C PHE A 123 -5.79 -26.95 25.79
N ASN A 124 -6.75 -26.41 26.55
CA ASN A 124 -7.27 -25.07 26.33
C ASN A 124 -6.21 -23.98 26.56
N GLU A 125 -5.35 -24.14 27.57
CA GLU A 125 -4.24 -23.23 27.85
C GLU A 125 -3.24 -23.19 26.68
N ALA A 126 -2.87 -24.36 26.14
CA ALA A 126 -1.99 -24.44 24.96
C ALA A 126 -2.59 -23.76 23.72
N ILE A 127 -3.91 -23.89 23.50
CA ILE A 127 -4.62 -23.22 22.40
C ILE A 127 -4.60 -21.69 22.59
N ILE A 128 -4.79 -21.21 23.83
CA ILE A 128 -4.76 -19.78 24.15
C ILE A 128 -3.35 -19.22 23.94
N GLU A 129 -2.30 -19.93 24.37
CA GLU A 129 -0.91 -19.51 24.23
C GLU A 129 -0.48 -19.41 22.75
N GLU A 130 -0.79 -20.42 21.93
CA GLU A 130 -0.51 -20.38 20.48
C GLU A 130 -1.20 -19.18 19.81
N ARG A 131 -2.41 -18.84 20.24
CA ARG A 131 -3.15 -17.67 19.73
C ARG A 131 -2.56 -16.36 20.18
N ASP A 132 -2.17 -16.22 21.44
CA ASP A 132 -1.59 -14.98 21.96
C ASP A 132 -0.27 -14.66 21.24
N GLN A 133 0.56 -15.68 21.00
CA GLN A 133 1.75 -15.56 20.16
C GLN A 133 1.40 -15.10 18.73
N GLY A 134 0.40 -15.72 18.09
CA GLY A 134 -0.05 -15.33 16.76
C GLY A 134 -0.55 -13.88 16.68
N ILE A 135 -1.26 -13.41 17.70
CA ILE A 135 -1.75 -12.02 17.80
C ILE A 135 -0.57 -11.06 17.99
N GLN A 136 0.38 -11.37 18.87
CA GLN A 136 1.57 -10.56 19.09
C GLN A 136 2.39 -10.39 17.80
N GLU A 137 2.56 -11.45 17.02
CA GLU A 137 3.23 -11.37 15.71
C GLU A 137 2.49 -10.43 14.73
N VAL A 138 1.16 -10.50 14.69
CA VAL A 138 0.37 -9.61 13.82
C VAL A 138 0.53 -8.16 14.27
N GLN A 139 0.48 -7.90 15.58
CA GLN A 139 0.68 -6.56 16.12
C GLN A 139 2.08 -6.01 15.82
N GLN A 140 3.11 -6.84 15.94
CA GLN A 140 4.47 -6.45 15.59
C GLN A 140 4.57 -6.10 14.10
N GLN A 141 4.00 -6.90 13.21
CA GLN A 141 3.97 -6.62 11.77
C GLN A 141 3.22 -5.33 11.43
N ILE A 142 2.09 -5.05 12.10
CA ILE A 142 1.37 -3.78 11.95
C ILE A 142 2.25 -2.60 12.38
N GLY A 143 3.01 -2.77 13.47
CA GLY A 143 3.99 -1.79 13.94
C GLY A 143 5.08 -1.50 12.90
N GLU A 144 5.69 -2.53 12.33
CA GLU A 144 6.70 -2.38 11.28
C GLU A 144 6.15 -1.66 10.03
N VAL A 145 4.95 -2.05 9.58
CA VAL A 145 4.28 -1.40 8.44
C VAL A 145 4.00 0.09 8.74
N ASN A 146 3.63 0.41 9.98
CA ASN A 146 3.39 1.79 10.39
C ASN A 146 4.66 2.66 10.37
N GLU A 147 5.82 2.11 10.76
CA GLU A 147 7.09 2.83 10.62
C GLU A 147 7.44 3.08 9.15
N ILE A 148 7.24 2.09 8.28
CA ILE A 148 7.41 2.25 6.83
C ILE A 148 6.45 3.31 6.28
N PHE A 149 5.21 3.36 6.78
CA PHE A 149 4.24 4.38 6.38
C PHE A 149 4.69 5.79 6.73
N LYS A 150 5.31 5.98 7.91
CA LYS A 150 5.88 7.28 8.31
C LYS A 150 7.04 7.68 7.41
N ASP A 151 7.95 6.74 7.12
CA ASP A 151 9.08 6.99 6.22
C ASP A 151 8.61 7.37 4.81
N LEU A 152 7.55 6.73 4.31
CA LEU A 152 6.93 7.10 3.03
C LEU A 152 6.24 8.46 3.07
N ALA A 153 5.62 8.83 4.20
CA ALA A 153 4.96 10.13 4.34
C ALA A 153 5.96 11.29 4.19
N VAL A 154 7.19 11.12 4.69
CA VAL A 154 8.29 12.08 4.48
C VAL A 154 8.61 12.20 2.99
N LEU A 155 8.81 11.06 2.30
CA LEU A 155 9.10 11.04 0.86
C LEU A 155 7.98 11.68 0.04
N VAL A 156 6.71 11.45 0.38
CA VAL A 156 5.56 12.03 -0.35
C VAL A 156 5.40 13.52 -0.06
N HIS A 157 5.69 13.99 1.16
CA HIS A 157 5.58 15.39 1.53
C HIS A 157 6.61 16.28 0.82
N GLU A 158 7.84 15.79 0.66
CA GLU A 158 8.92 16.50 -0.06
C GLU A 158 8.61 16.70 -1.57
N GLN A 159 7.61 16.03 -2.11
CA GLN A 159 7.27 16.05 -3.55
C GLN A 159 6.14 17.03 -3.91
N GLY A 160 5.62 17.78 -2.93
CA GLY A 160 4.55 18.77 -3.12
C GLY A 160 4.90 19.91 -4.10
N THR A 161 6.18 20.17 -4.36
CA THR A 161 6.65 21.17 -5.33
C THR A 161 6.70 20.66 -6.78
N MET A 162 6.89 19.36 -7.03
CA MET A 162 7.01 18.82 -8.40
C MET A 162 5.69 18.52 -9.11
N ILE A 163 4.59 18.37 -8.38
CA ILE A 163 3.26 18.22 -9.01
C ILE A 163 2.83 19.54 -9.68
N ASP A 164 3.25 20.67 -9.13
CA ASP A 164 3.06 21.99 -9.74
C ASP A 164 3.76 22.08 -11.11
N ASP A 165 4.92 21.41 -11.25
CA ASP A 165 5.65 21.34 -12.52
C ASP A 165 4.90 20.55 -13.61
N ILE A 166 4.03 19.58 -13.30
CA ILE A 166 3.23 18.90 -14.35
C ILE A 166 2.15 19.84 -14.89
N GLY A 167 1.45 20.54 -13.99
CA GLY A 167 0.48 21.56 -14.36
C GLY A 167 1.16 22.63 -15.21
N SER A 168 2.30 23.13 -14.74
CA SER A 168 3.13 24.08 -15.46
C SER A 168 3.62 23.54 -16.81
N ASN A 169 4.07 22.29 -16.91
CA ASN A 169 4.59 21.74 -18.15
C ASN A 169 3.49 21.47 -19.20
N ILE A 170 2.28 21.09 -18.76
CA ILE A 170 1.09 21.03 -19.61
C ILE A 170 0.70 22.43 -20.09
N GLU A 171 0.66 23.41 -19.20
CA GLU A 171 0.30 24.79 -19.51
C GLU A 171 1.34 25.45 -20.44
N ASN A 172 2.62 25.26 -20.17
CA ASN A 172 3.72 25.70 -21.04
C ASN A 172 3.66 25.04 -22.43
N SER A 173 3.34 23.74 -22.50
CA SER A 173 3.20 23.03 -23.79
C SER A 173 1.99 23.53 -24.58
N HIS A 174 0.88 23.79 -23.89
CA HIS A 174 -0.31 24.40 -24.46
C HIS A 174 0.00 25.80 -25.00
N ASP A 175 0.66 26.63 -24.22
CA ASP A 175 1.03 28.00 -24.59
C ASP A 175 2.02 28.04 -25.74
N ALA A 176 3.06 27.20 -25.72
CA ALA A 176 4.02 27.07 -26.81
C ALA A 176 3.33 26.65 -28.12
N THR A 177 2.39 25.70 -28.06
CA THR A 177 1.63 25.25 -29.23
C THR A 177 0.71 26.35 -29.76
N SER A 178 0.02 27.07 -28.87
CA SER A 178 -0.84 28.20 -29.20
C SER A 178 -0.06 29.33 -29.86
N GLN A 179 1.10 29.70 -29.29
CA GLN A 179 2.01 30.68 -29.86
C GLN A 179 2.54 30.23 -31.22
N GLY A 180 3.00 28.98 -31.35
CA GLY A 180 3.46 28.40 -32.61
C GLY A 180 2.40 28.48 -33.71
N ARG A 181 1.14 28.16 -33.38
CA ARG A 181 0.00 28.31 -34.30
C ARG A 181 -0.20 29.75 -34.75
N SER A 182 -0.12 30.71 -33.84
CA SER A 182 -0.24 32.13 -34.16
C SER A 182 0.88 32.61 -35.09
N GLN A 183 2.13 32.20 -34.84
CA GLN A 183 3.27 32.54 -35.67
C GLN A 183 3.16 31.92 -37.08
N LEU A 184 2.72 30.66 -37.18
CA LEU A 184 2.45 30.02 -38.47
C LEU A 184 1.36 30.75 -39.27
N ALA A 185 0.28 31.17 -38.60
CA ALA A 185 -0.79 31.94 -39.24
C ALA A 185 -0.29 33.31 -39.74
N LYS A 186 0.54 34.00 -38.95
CA LYS A 186 1.18 35.26 -39.37
C LYS A 186 2.13 35.03 -40.55
N ALA A 187 2.98 34.02 -40.49
CA ALA A 187 3.92 33.69 -41.56
C ALA A 187 3.18 33.38 -42.87
N ALA A 188 2.10 32.59 -42.83
CA ALA A 188 1.28 32.29 -43.99
C ALA A 188 0.63 33.56 -44.60
N LYS A 189 0.12 34.47 -43.76
CA LYS A 189 -0.44 35.76 -44.20
C LYS A 189 0.63 36.64 -44.85
N THR A 190 1.81 36.74 -44.24
CA THR A 190 2.95 37.51 -44.77
C THR A 190 3.45 36.94 -46.09
N GLN A 191 3.61 35.62 -46.20
CA GLN A 191 4.03 34.95 -47.44
C GLN A 191 3.04 35.22 -48.58
N ARG A 192 1.73 35.13 -48.31
CA ARG A 192 0.69 35.43 -49.30
C ARG A 192 0.73 36.88 -49.77
N SER A 193 1.02 37.83 -48.88
CA SER A 193 1.06 39.26 -49.20
C SER A 193 2.35 39.67 -49.94
N ASN A 194 3.50 39.10 -49.59
CA ASN A 194 4.79 39.52 -50.14
C ASN A 194 5.14 38.84 -51.47
N SER A 195 4.52 37.69 -51.78
CA SER A 195 4.77 36.98 -53.04
C SER A 195 4.40 37.80 -54.27
N SER A 196 3.32 38.59 -54.21
CA SER A 196 2.90 39.43 -55.33
C SER A 196 3.80 40.66 -55.51
N LEU A 197 4.24 41.27 -54.40
CA LEU A 197 5.10 42.45 -54.42
C LEU A 197 6.53 42.12 -54.84
N THR A 198 7.08 41.00 -54.38
CA THR A 198 8.43 40.56 -54.77
C THR A 198 8.48 40.19 -56.25
N CYS A 199 7.45 39.50 -56.76
CA CYS A 199 7.32 39.19 -58.18
C CYS A 199 7.24 40.48 -59.03
N LEU A 200 6.42 41.44 -58.60
CA LEU A 200 6.27 42.73 -59.28
C LEU A 200 7.59 43.52 -59.31
N LEU A 201 8.33 43.57 -58.20
CA LEU A 201 9.64 44.25 -58.17
C LEU A 201 10.67 43.59 -59.09
N LEU A 202 10.70 42.25 -59.16
CA LEU A 202 11.59 41.52 -60.08
C LEU A 202 11.24 41.80 -61.56
N VAL A 203 9.96 41.89 -61.90
CA VAL A 203 9.52 42.24 -63.26
C VAL A 203 9.96 43.66 -63.62
N ILE A 204 9.76 44.63 -62.73
CA ILE A 204 10.20 46.02 -62.96
C ILE A 204 11.72 46.09 -63.13
N PHE A 205 12.48 45.41 -62.26
CA PHE A 205 13.94 45.37 -62.36
C PHE A 205 14.41 44.75 -63.68
N GLY A 206 13.76 43.67 -64.13
CA GLY A 206 14.03 43.06 -65.43
C GLY A 206 13.80 44.00 -66.61
N ILE A 207 12.70 44.77 -66.60
CA ILE A 207 12.40 45.77 -67.63
C ILE A 207 13.48 46.87 -67.67
N VAL A 208 13.88 47.40 -66.50
CA VAL A 208 14.92 48.43 -66.41
C VAL A 208 16.25 47.93 -66.97
N LEU A 209 16.66 46.71 -66.62
CA LEU A 209 17.88 46.11 -67.17
C LEU A 209 17.82 45.95 -68.69
N LEU A 210 16.66 45.53 -69.22
CA LEU A 210 16.45 45.36 -70.65
C LEU A 210 16.61 46.70 -71.39
N ILE A 211 16.03 47.77 -70.86
CA ILE A 211 16.16 49.13 -71.40
C ILE A 211 17.64 49.57 -71.39
N VAL A 212 18.34 49.39 -70.27
CA VAL A 212 19.77 49.75 -70.15
C VAL A 212 20.61 48.99 -71.19
N ILE A 213 20.35 47.70 -71.39
CA ILE A 213 21.05 46.89 -72.39
C ILE A 213 20.77 47.42 -73.80
N ILE A 214 19.52 47.73 -74.14
CA ILE A 214 19.17 48.27 -75.47
C ILE A 214 19.86 49.61 -75.71
N VAL A 215 19.86 50.52 -74.73
CA VAL A 215 20.48 51.85 -74.86
C VAL A 215 22.00 51.75 -74.98
N LEU A 216 22.64 50.80 -74.29
CA LEU A 216 24.09 50.59 -74.40
C LEU A 216 24.49 49.86 -75.68
N ALA A 217 23.60 49.05 -76.25
CA ALA A 217 23.85 48.27 -77.47
C ALA A 217 23.44 49.02 -78.77
N ALA A 218 22.58 50.04 -78.67
CA ALA A 218 22.20 50.94 -79.74
C ALA A 218 23.22 52.08 -79.92
#